data_AF-A0A444X1C3-F1
#
_entry.id   AF-A0A444X1C3-F1
#
_cell.length_a   1.000
_cell.length_b   1.000
_cell.length_c   1.000
_cell.angle_alpha   90.00
_cell.angle_beta   90.00
_cell.angle_gamma   90.00
#
_symmetry.space_group_name_H-M   'P 1'
#
loop_
_entity.id
_entity.type
_entity.pdbx_description
1 polymer ?
#
loop_
_entity_poly.entity_id
_entity_poly.type
_entity_poly.pdbx_seq_one_letter_code
_entity_poly.pdbx_strand_id
1 'polypeptide(L)'
;MLPALETSDLDSLIHQDIIPPTHITTAPMTEKPSPTLVPNPAHATWKKQDKLVLLRLHSHISENVLAYVIACETSRSTWIALEELFDAQSSARVDYLKTSLQDLQKGSLTMTDYIAQKRKLADSLAECGYIVQE
;
A
#
# COMPACT_ATOMS: atom_id res chain seq x y z
N MET A 1 -11.96 12.38 -26.78
CA MET A 1 -11.18 13.37 -26.01
C MET A 1 -11.85 13.50 -24.65
N LEU A 2 -11.40 12.72 -23.68
CA LEU A 2 -11.97 12.67 -22.33
C LEU A 2 -11.37 13.81 -21.50
N PRO A 3 -12.16 14.53 -20.70
CA PRO A 3 -11.78 15.82 -20.15
C PRO A 3 -10.89 15.65 -18.92
N ALA A 4 -9.77 16.37 -18.91
CA ALA A 4 -8.80 16.50 -17.83
C ALA A 4 -9.33 17.20 -16.56
N LEU A 5 -10.65 17.19 -16.33
CA LEU A 5 -11.32 17.86 -15.22
C LEU A 5 -11.75 16.91 -14.09
N GLU A 6 -11.71 15.59 -14.31
CA GLU A 6 -12.01 14.61 -13.26
C GLU A 6 -10.76 14.22 -12.45
N THR A 7 -9.55 14.46 -12.97
CA THR A 7 -8.30 14.04 -12.31
C THR A 7 -7.87 14.96 -11.18
N SER A 8 -8.23 16.25 -11.25
CA SER A 8 -7.87 17.25 -10.22
C SER A 8 -8.71 17.13 -8.95
N ASP A 9 -9.98 16.73 -9.07
CA ASP A 9 -10.88 16.53 -7.93
C ASP A 9 -10.53 15.24 -7.18
N LEU A 10 -10.10 14.21 -7.93
CA LEU A 10 -9.63 12.95 -7.39
C LEU A 10 -8.30 13.07 -6.65
N ASP A 11 -7.33 13.83 -7.17
CA ASP A 11 -6.03 14.03 -6.53
C ASP A 11 -6.16 14.76 -5.18
N SER A 12 -7.08 15.73 -5.10
CA SER A 12 -7.43 16.39 -3.84
C SER A 12 -8.05 15.44 -2.82
N LEU A 13 -8.68 14.35 -3.27
CA LEU A 13 -9.32 13.35 -2.42
C LEU A 13 -8.34 12.33 -1.84
N ILE A 14 -7.20 12.10 -2.53
CA ILE A 14 -6.17 11.14 -2.10
C ILE A 14 -5.28 11.75 -0.99
N HIS A 15 -5.14 13.07 -0.96
CA HIS A 15 -4.30 13.78 0.01
C HIS A 15 -4.99 14.13 1.33
N GLN A 16 -6.29 13.86 1.47
CA GLN A 16 -6.91 13.99 2.78
C GLN A 16 -6.50 12.76 3.58
N ASP A 17 -5.42 12.89 4.34
CA ASP A 17 -5.07 11.97 5.43
C ASP A 17 -6.23 12.01 6.43
N ILE A 18 -7.26 11.21 6.16
CA ILE A 18 -8.40 11.13 7.06
C ILE A 18 -8.01 10.15 8.15
N ILE A 19 -7.20 10.67 9.07
CA ILE A 19 -7.15 10.20 10.45
C ILE A 19 -8.62 9.99 10.88
N PRO A 20 -9.00 8.81 11.39
CA PRO A 20 -10.40 8.55 11.75
C PRO A 20 -10.84 9.62 12.74
N PRO A 21 -11.85 10.46 12.41
CA PRO A 21 -12.31 11.49 13.32
C PRO A 21 -12.84 10.81 14.58
N THR A 22 -12.23 11.14 15.71
CA THR A 22 -12.54 10.58 17.03
C THR A 22 -14.04 10.73 17.34
N HIS A 23 -14.64 9.72 17.97
CA HIS A 23 -16.05 9.69 18.38
C HIS A 23 -16.47 10.79 19.39
N ILE A 24 -15.59 11.72 19.76
CA ILE A 24 -15.78 12.61 20.92
C ILE A 24 -15.43 14.05 20.53
N THR A 25 -16.45 14.91 20.46
CA THR A 25 -16.29 16.37 20.47
C THR A 25 -16.43 16.83 21.93
N THR A 26 -15.35 17.30 22.54
CA THR A 26 -15.42 17.94 23.86
C THR A 26 -15.74 19.43 23.65
N ALA A 27 -16.93 19.87 24.03
CA ALA A 27 -17.26 21.30 24.12
C ALA A 27 -16.64 21.92 25.40
N PRO A 28 -16.34 23.24 25.41
CA PRO A 28 -15.84 23.91 26.62
C PRO A 28 -16.90 23.90 27.73
N MET A 29 -16.42 23.70 28.95
CA MET A 29 -17.18 23.39 30.16
C MET A 29 -18.11 24.54 30.59
N THR A 30 -19.39 24.26 30.82
CA THR A 30 -20.19 24.93 31.87
C THR A 30 -21.30 23.99 32.37
N GLU A 31 -21.09 23.45 33.57
CA GLU A 31 -22.04 22.94 34.58
C GLU A 31 -23.05 21.77 34.29
N LYS A 32 -22.76 20.63 34.96
CA LYS A 32 -23.60 19.44 35.33
C LYS A 32 -23.95 18.36 34.28
N PRO A 33 -24.06 17.08 34.71
CA PRO A 33 -23.50 15.95 33.98
C PRO A 33 -24.56 15.11 33.27
N SER A 34 -24.48 15.07 31.95
CA SER A 34 -24.92 13.91 31.18
C SER A 34 -24.05 13.84 29.94
N PRO A 35 -23.29 12.76 29.70
CA PRO A 35 -22.58 12.59 28.43
C PRO A 35 -23.64 12.24 27.38
N THR A 36 -24.30 13.26 26.84
CA THR A 36 -25.18 13.07 25.68
C THR A 36 -24.28 12.73 24.50
N LEU A 37 -24.23 11.44 24.15
CA LEU A 37 -23.59 10.92 22.95
C LEU A 37 -24.34 11.45 21.72
N VAL A 38 -24.02 12.68 21.30
CA VAL A 38 -24.56 13.24 20.06
C VAL A 38 -23.85 12.56 18.89
N PRO A 39 -24.58 11.88 17.97
CA PRO A 39 -23.97 11.27 16.79
C PRO A 39 -23.30 12.36 15.95
N ASN A 40 -21.99 12.26 15.74
CA ASN A 40 -21.26 13.20 14.89
C ASN A 40 -21.65 12.94 13.41
N PRO A 41 -22.37 13.86 12.74
CA PRO A 41 -22.74 13.69 11.34
C PRO A 41 -21.51 13.61 10.42
N ALA A 42 -20.38 14.21 10.80
CA ALA A 42 -19.13 14.10 10.06
C ALA A 42 -18.56 12.67 10.07
N HIS A 43 -18.78 11.90 11.14
CA HIS A 43 -18.38 10.49 11.22
C HIS A 43 -19.23 9.61 10.28
N ALA A 44 -20.52 9.91 10.12
CA ALA A 44 -21.38 9.20 9.18
C ALA A 44 -20.95 9.43 7.72
N THR A 45 -20.54 10.66 7.39
CA THR A 45 -19.98 11.00 6.08
C THR A 45 -18.64 10.31 5.85
N TRP A 46 -17.75 10.35 6.84
CA TRP A 46 -16.46 9.64 6.78
C TRP A 46 -16.64 8.14 6.54
N LYS A 47 -17.54 7.48 7.29
CA LYS A 47 -17.78 6.03 7.15
C LYS A 47 -18.31 5.64 5.77
N LYS A 48 -19.11 6.51 5.12
CA LYS A 48 -19.54 6.29 3.74
C LYS A 48 -18.35 6.38 2.78
N GLN A 49 -17.49 7.38 2.96
CA GLN A 49 -16.31 7.58 2.14
C GLN A 49 -15.30 6.44 2.29
N ASP A 50 -14.98 6.05 3.52
CA ASP A 50 -14.07 4.94 3.84
C ASP A 50 -14.52 3.64 3.19
N LYS A 51 -15.83 3.33 3.21
CA LYS A 51 -16.39 2.18 2.51
C LYS A 51 -16.22 2.23 1.00
N LEU A 52 -16.35 3.40 0.37
CA LEU A 52 -16.14 3.55 -1.07
C LEU A 52 -14.67 3.29 -1.43
N VAL A 53 -13.75 3.81 -0.63
CA VAL A 53 -12.31 3.57 -0.81
C VAL A 53 -11.98 2.09 -0.63
N LEU A 54 -12.52 1.44 0.42
CA LEU A 54 -12.37 0.00 0.65
C LEU A 54 -12.86 -0.84 -0.54
N LEU A 55 -14.07 -0.57 -1.04
CA LEU A 55 -14.61 -1.29 -2.20
C LEU A 55 -13.73 -1.11 -3.43
N ARG A 56 -13.21 0.09 -3.65
CA ARG A 56 -12.31 0.36 -4.78
C ARG A 56 -10.98 -0.36 -4.61
N LEU A 57 -10.36 -0.31 -3.44
CA LEU A 57 -9.14 -1.07 -3.14
C LEU A 57 -9.36 -2.56 -3.40
N HIS A 58 -10.44 -3.13 -2.86
CA HIS A 58 -10.78 -4.54 -3.08
C HIS A 58 -11.05 -4.89 -4.55
N SER A 59 -11.54 -3.95 -5.37
CA SER A 59 -11.75 -4.19 -6.81
C SER A 59 -10.47 -4.17 -7.64
N HIS A 60 -9.40 -3.54 -7.16
CA HIS A 60 -8.14 -3.40 -7.90
C HIS A 60 -7.08 -4.43 -7.50
N ILE A 61 -7.27 -5.13 -6.38
CA ILE A 61 -6.34 -6.16 -5.92
C ILE A 61 -6.78 -7.56 -6.36
N SER A 62 -5.80 -8.41 -6.64
CA SER A 62 -6.04 -9.81 -7.02
C SER A 62 -6.55 -10.63 -5.82
N GLU A 63 -7.28 -11.72 -6.10
CA GLU A 63 -7.94 -12.55 -5.09
C GLU A 63 -6.99 -13.09 -4.01
N ASN A 64 -5.74 -13.40 -4.39
CA ASN A 64 -4.70 -13.83 -3.45
C ASN A 64 -4.35 -12.73 -2.43
N VAL A 65 -4.28 -11.47 -2.84
CA VAL A 65 -3.96 -10.32 -1.98
C VAL A 65 -5.20 -9.93 -1.17
N LEU A 66 -6.38 -10.03 -1.76
CA LEU A 66 -7.65 -9.77 -1.10
C LEU A 66 -7.82 -10.64 0.15
N ALA A 67 -7.46 -11.93 0.08
CA ALA A 67 -7.53 -12.84 1.23
C ALA A 67 -6.70 -12.37 2.45
N TYR A 68 -5.62 -11.62 2.23
CA TYR A 68 -4.81 -11.07 3.33
C TYR A 68 -5.44 -9.84 3.98
N VAL A 69 -6.19 -9.04 3.22
CA VAL A 69 -6.67 -7.71 3.67
C VAL A 69 -8.18 -7.65 3.92
N ILE A 70 -8.92 -8.73 3.60
CA ILE A 70 -10.38 -8.79 3.77
C ILE A 70 -10.83 -8.70 5.24
N ALA A 71 -9.94 -9.03 6.19
CA ALA A 71 -10.20 -8.92 7.62
C ALA A 71 -10.09 -7.47 8.15
N CYS A 72 -9.60 -6.53 7.34
CA CYS A 72 -9.42 -5.14 7.73
C CYS A 72 -10.76 -4.37 7.68
N GLU A 73 -11.09 -3.67 8.76
CA GLU A 73 -12.38 -2.97 8.90
C GLU A 73 -12.38 -1.55 8.30
N THR A 74 -11.21 -0.97 8.06
CA THR A 74 -11.06 0.41 7.56
C THR A 74 -10.13 0.47 6.35
N SER A 75 -10.35 1.44 5.46
CA SER A 75 -9.49 1.65 4.29
C SER A 75 -8.02 1.84 4.67
N ARG A 76 -7.78 2.55 5.77
CA ARG A 76 -6.44 2.76 6.33
C ARG A 76 -5.77 1.45 6.76
N SER A 77 -6.50 0.60 7.50
CA SER A 77 -5.95 -0.72 7.89
C SER A 77 -5.65 -1.60 6.67
N THR A 78 -6.53 -1.59 5.66
CA THR A 78 -6.29 -2.31 4.40
C THR A 78 -5.05 -1.77 3.69
N TRP A 79 -4.89 -0.45 3.60
CA TRP A 79 -3.73 0.16 2.97
C TRP A 79 -2.42 -0.17 3.67
N ILE A 80 -2.38 -0.08 5.00
CA ILE A 80 -1.19 -0.44 5.80
C ILE A 80 -0.84 -1.92 5.59
N ALA A 81 -1.83 -2.82 5.62
CA ALA A 81 -1.59 -4.24 5.40
C ALA A 81 -1.07 -4.54 3.98
N LEU A 82 -1.56 -3.81 2.96
CA LEU A 82 -1.02 -3.90 1.60
C LEU A 82 0.43 -3.41 1.56
N GLU A 83 0.72 -2.27 2.16
CA GLU A 83 2.06 -1.69 2.22
C GLU A 83 3.04 -2.67 2.87
N GLU A 84 2.72 -3.23 4.04
CA GLU A 84 3.55 -4.21 4.73
C GLU A 84 3.77 -5.48 3.89
N LEU A 85 2.73 -5.98 3.23
CA LEU A 85 2.82 -7.19 2.39
C LEU A 85 3.74 -6.96 1.19
N PHE A 86 3.57 -5.84 0.48
CA PHE A 86 4.37 -5.53 -0.70
C PHE A 86 5.79 -5.11 -0.32
N ASP A 87 5.99 -4.45 0.82
CA ASP A 87 7.31 -4.13 1.34
C ASP A 87 8.09 -5.41 1.66
N ALA A 88 7.49 -6.33 2.43
CA ALA A 88 8.09 -7.62 2.73
C ALA A 88 8.39 -8.45 1.46
N GLN A 89 7.46 -8.49 0.51
CA GLN A 89 7.65 -9.17 -0.77
C GLN A 89 8.81 -8.54 -1.58
N SER A 90 8.88 -7.21 -1.62
CA SER A 90 9.91 -6.49 -2.35
C SER A 90 11.30 -6.72 -1.74
N SER A 91 11.41 -6.65 -0.41
CA SER A 91 12.66 -6.91 0.32
C SER A 91 13.11 -8.35 0.12
N ALA A 92 12.22 -9.32 0.30
CA ALA A 92 12.53 -10.73 0.09
C ALA A 92 12.98 -11.01 -1.35
N ARG A 93 12.37 -10.33 -2.34
CA ARG A 93 12.78 -10.44 -3.74
C ARG A 93 14.18 -9.89 -3.97
N VAL A 94 14.51 -8.75 -3.38
CA VAL A 94 15.86 -8.16 -3.46
C VAL A 94 16.89 -9.10 -2.84
N ASP A 95 16.62 -9.64 -1.66
CA ASP A 95 17.53 -10.57 -0.98
C ASP A 95 17.73 -11.85 -1.79
N TYR A 96 16.64 -12.43 -2.32
CA TYR A 96 16.71 -13.58 -3.21
C TYR A 96 17.58 -13.31 -4.45
N LEU A 97 17.41 -12.14 -5.10
CA LEU A 97 18.21 -11.78 -6.26
C LEU A 97 19.69 -11.61 -5.92
N LYS A 98 20.01 -11.00 -4.78
CA LYS A 98 21.40 -10.84 -4.29
C LYS A 98 22.04 -12.21 -4.02
N THR A 99 21.36 -13.08 -3.29
CA THR A 99 21.83 -14.44 -3.02
C THR A 99 22.00 -15.22 -4.32
N SER A 100 21.02 -15.16 -5.23
CA SER A 100 21.11 -15.83 -6.53
C SER A 100 22.30 -15.34 -7.36
N LEU A 101 22.65 -14.05 -7.28
CA LEU A 101 23.83 -13.49 -7.96
C LEU A 101 25.14 -13.99 -7.33
N GLN A 102 25.19 -14.08 -6.00
CA GLN A 102 26.35 -14.57 -5.26
C GLN A 102 26.59 -16.07 -5.48
N ASP A 103 25.53 -16.86 -5.48
CA ASP A 103 25.57 -18.31 -5.72
C ASP A 103 25.75 -18.67 -7.21
N LEU A 104 25.59 -17.72 -8.13
CA LEU A 104 25.75 -17.98 -9.56
C LEU A 104 27.20 -18.35 -9.90
N GLN A 105 27.43 -19.64 -10.02
CA GLN A 105 28.68 -20.24 -10.49
C GLN A 105 28.55 -20.62 -11.97
N LYS A 106 29.65 -20.54 -12.71
CA LYS A 106 29.67 -20.96 -14.13
C LYS A 106 29.30 -22.44 -14.28
N GLY A 107 29.75 -23.31 -13.38
CA GLY A 107 29.39 -24.74 -13.40
C GLY A 107 29.51 -25.38 -14.79
N SER A 108 28.43 -26.00 -15.24
CA SER A 108 28.26 -26.62 -16.57
C SER A 108 27.76 -25.65 -17.65
N LEU A 109 27.51 -24.37 -17.33
CA LEU A 109 27.06 -23.37 -18.30
C LEU A 109 28.18 -22.99 -19.27
N THR A 110 27.76 -22.65 -20.50
CA THR A 110 28.66 -21.97 -21.44
C THR A 110 29.03 -20.58 -20.89
N MET A 111 30.17 -20.04 -21.32
CA MET A 111 30.60 -18.71 -20.86
C MET A 111 29.57 -17.63 -21.22
N THR A 112 28.96 -17.73 -22.41
CA THR A 112 27.94 -16.80 -22.88
C THR A 112 26.68 -16.87 -22.03
N ASP A 113 26.20 -18.08 -21.71
CA ASP A 113 25.01 -18.26 -20.85
C ASP A 113 25.25 -17.76 -19.43
N TYR A 114 26.45 -18.00 -18.89
CA TYR A 114 26.83 -17.51 -17.56
C TYR A 114 26.80 -15.98 -17.49
N ILE A 115 27.43 -15.30 -18.47
CA ILE A 115 27.44 -13.83 -18.54
C ILE A 115 26.02 -13.29 -18.74
N ALA A 116 25.22 -13.93 -19.60
CA ALA A 116 23.83 -13.54 -19.85
C ALA A 116 22.97 -13.66 -18.58
N GLN A 117 23.08 -14.76 -17.83
CA GLN A 117 22.35 -14.94 -16.57
C GLN A 117 22.79 -13.95 -15.50
N LYS A 118 24.10 -13.73 -15.36
CA LYS A 118 24.64 -12.76 -14.41
C LYS A 118 24.11 -11.35 -14.71
N ARG A 119 24.08 -10.97 -15.99
CA ARG A 119 23.53 -9.68 -16.43
C ARG A 119 22.03 -9.58 -16.15
N LYS A 120 21.26 -10.62 -16.45
CA LYS A 120 19.82 -10.65 -16.17
C LYS A 120 19.51 -10.44 -14.68
N LEU A 121 20.26 -11.08 -13.78
CA LEU A 121 20.12 -10.89 -12.34
C LEU A 121 20.50 -9.46 -11.92
N ALA A 122 21.57 -8.89 -12.48
CA ALA A 122 21.98 -7.51 -12.23
C ALA A 122 20.94 -6.49 -12.73
N ASP A 123 20.39 -6.69 -13.92
CA ASP A 123 19.33 -5.86 -14.49
C ASP A 123 18.06 -5.92 -13.61
N SER A 124 17.70 -7.13 -13.13
CA SER A 124 16.54 -7.31 -12.23
C SER A 124 16.74 -6.62 -10.87
N LEU A 125 17.97 -6.55 -10.35
CA LEU A 125 18.32 -5.78 -9.15
C LEU A 125 18.22 -4.27 -9.40
N ALA A 126 18.67 -3.80 -10.57
CA ALA A 126 18.56 -2.41 -10.95
C ALA A 126 17.09 -1.98 -11.10
N GLU A 127 16.23 -2.83 -11.65
CA GLU A 127 14.77 -2.61 -11.73
C GLU A 127 14.09 -2.52 -10.36
N CYS A 128 14.59 -3.25 -9.35
CA CYS A 128 14.13 -3.12 -7.96
C CYS A 128 14.55 -1.80 -7.28
N GLY A 129 15.22 -0.88 -7.99
CA GLY A 129 15.73 0.37 -7.43
C GLY A 129 17.03 0.20 -6.63
N TYR A 130 17.59 -1.01 -6.56
CA TYR A 130 18.91 -1.25 -5.99
C TYR A 130 19.94 -1.06 -7.09
N ILE A 131 20.38 0.18 -7.29
CA ILE A 131 21.59 0.44 -8.08
C ILE A 131 22.73 -0.34 -7.44
N VAL A 132 23.25 -1.34 -8.16
CA VAL A 132 24.46 -2.05 -7.76
C VAL A 132 25.57 -1.01 -7.74
N GLN A 133 25.95 -0.54 -6.55
CA GLN A 133 27.11 0.32 -6.37
C GLN A 133 28.34 -0.51 -6.77
N GLU A 134 29.09 0.02 -7.74
CA GLU A 134 30.32 -0.54 -8.29
C GLU A 134 31.45 -0.65 -7.26
#